data_AF-A0A7S1X2K6-F1
#
_entry.id   AF-A0A7S1X2K6-F1
#
_cell.length_a   1.000
_cell.length_b   1.000
_cell.length_c   1.000
_cell.angle_alpha   90.00
_cell.angle_beta   90.00
_cell.angle_gamma   90.00
#
_symmetry.space_group_name_H-M   'P 1'
#
loop_
_entity.id
_entity.type
_entity.pdbx_description
1 polymer ?
#
loop_
_entity_poly.entity_id
_entity_poly.type
_entity_poly.pdbx_seq_one_letter_code
_entity_poly.pdbx_strand_id
1 'polypeptide(L)'
;EGSGQPVRSGASVLKTLKRALKTANAVQHQLSFSSKADPSEQAVSLFMEVLNSYLFFYADGCPEITPKVLQDLIDLVSNEMDSNEGGSADPALAAYYSNTLKHIKYQQDKDGDIGALFKQLSI
;
A
#
# COMPACT_ATOMS: atom_id res chain seq x y z
N GLU A 1 -25.51 -23.79 -9.38
CA GLU A 1 -24.95 -22.57 -10.00
C GLU A 1 -24.90 -21.47 -8.94
N GLY A 2 -23.74 -20.84 -8.72
CA GLY A 2 -23.64 -19.68 -7.83
C GLY A 2 -24.26 -18.47 -8.53
N SER A 3 -24.92 -17.58 -7.78
CA SER A 3 -25.75 -16.46 -8.24
C SER A 3 -25.04 -15.39 -9.09
N GLY A 4 -23.81 -15.62 -9.55
CA GLY A 4 -23.01 -14.66 -10.33
C GLY A 4 -22.61 -13.40 -9.56
N GLN A 5 -23.00 -13.26 -8.29
CA GLN A 5 -22.71 -12.09 -7.49
C GLN A 5 -21.33 -12.20 -6.82
N PRO A 6 -20.59 -11.08 -6.74
CA PRO A 6 -19.30 -11.05 -6.06
C PRO A 6 -19.45 -11.40 -4.58
N VAL A 7 -18.55 -12.25 -4.07
CA VAL A 7 -18.49 -12.61 -2.65
C VAL A 7 -17.95 -11.42 -1.86
N ARG A 8 -18.86 -10.65 -1.23
CA ARG A 8 -18.52 -9.46 -0.41
C ARG A 8 -18.10 -9.84 1.01
N SER A 9 -16.94 -10.48 1.15
CA SER A 9 -16.37 -10.86 2.45
C SER A 9 -15.16 -9.99 2.82
N GLY A 10 -15.40 -8.89 3.54
CA GLY A 10 -14.34 -8.01 4.03
C GLY A 10 -13.35 -8.71 4.98
N ALA A 11 -13.83 -9.65 5.79
CA ALA A 11 -12.96 -10.51 6.62
C ALA A 11 -11.96 -11.34 5.79
N SER A 12 -12.41 -11.88 4.65
CA SER A 12 -11.53 -12.63 3.73
C SER A 12 -10.50 -11.71 3.06
N VAL A 13 -10.93 -10.51 2.65
CA VAL A 13 -10.06 -9.48 2.10
C VAL A 13 -8.97 -9.10 3.09
N LEU A 14 -9.35 -8.70 4.32
CA LEU A 14 -8.41 -8.30 5.36
C LEU A 14 -7.44 -9.43 5.71
N LYS A 15 -7.92 -10.69 5.79
CA LYS A 15 -7.05 -11.85 6.05
C LYS A 15 -5.98 -12.01 4.97
N THR A 16 -6.35 -11.85 3.70
CA THR A 16 -5.41 -11.95 2.57
C THR A 16 -4.42 -10.80 2.58
N LEU A 17 -4.89 -9.57 2.78
CA LEU A 17 -4.03 -8.39 2.83
C LEU A 17 -3.05 -8.43 4.01
N LYS A 18 -3.46 -8.93 5.18
CA LYS A 18 -2.56 -9.17 6.32
C LYS A 18 -1.48 -10.21 6.00
N ARG A 19 -1.81 -11.25 5.22
CA ARG A 19 -0.83 -12.25 4.76
C ARG A 19 0.16 -11.62 3.78
N ALA A 20 -0.31 -10.82 2.84
CA ALA A 20 0.55 -10.11 1.89
C ALA A 20 1.54 -9.18 2.63
N LEU A 21 1.05 -8.40 3.59
CA LEU A 21 1.89 -7.56 4.43
C LEU A 21 2.93 -8.37 5.22
N LYS A 22 2.54 -9.53 5.77
CA LYS A 22 3.48 -10.42 6.48
C LYS A 22 4.57 -10.94 5.54
N THR A 23 4.23 -11.28 4.30
CA THR A 23 5.21 -11.69 3.29
C THR A 23 6.17 -10.56 2.94
N ALA A 24 5.68 -9.33 2.72
CA ALA A 24 6.53 -8.17 2.44
C ALA A 24 7.53 -7.91 3.57
N ASN A 25 7.07 -7.95 4.83
CA ASN A 25 7.95 -7.84 6.01
C ASN A 25 9.01 -8.97 6.06
N ALA A 26 8.63 -10.21 5.73
CA ALA A 26 9.57 -11.32 5.71
C ALA A 26 10.63 -11.16 4.61
N VAL A 27 10.26 -10.62 3.45
CA VAL A 27 11.19 -10.31 2.35
C VAL A 27 12.15 -9.21 2.78
N GLN A 28 11.66 -8.10 3.33
CA GLN A 28 12.51 -7.03 3.87
C GLN A 28 13.52 -7.56 4.89
N HIS A 29 13.07 -8.37 5.85
CA HIS A 29 13.93 -8.98 6.86
C HIS A 29 14.93 -9.99 6.29
N GLN A 30 14.62 -10.69 5.19
CA GLN A 30 15.60 -11.57 4.53
C GLN A 30 16.66 -10.75 3.78
N LEU A 31 16.23 -9.66 3.17
CA LEU A 31 17.02 -8.79 2.33
C LEU A 31 17.99 -7.92 3.15
N SER A 32 17.64 -7.52 4.38
CA SER A 32 18.51 -6.76 5.28
C SER A 32 19.81 -7.48 5.68
N PHE A 33 19.89 -8.81 5.53
CA PHE A 33 21.10 -9.60 5.78
C PHE A 33 21.82 -10.06 4.49
N SER A 34 21.31 -9.68 3.32
CA SER A 34 21.86 -10.08 2.01
C SER A 34 22.79 -9.00 1.45
N SER A 35 23.94 -9.41 0.92
CA SER A 35 24.96 -8.53 0.33
C SER A 35 24.89 -8.41 -1.21
N LYS A 36 23.82 -8.90 -1.86
CA LYS A 36 23.65 -8.88 -3.31
C LYS A 36 22.39 -8.11 -3.76
N ALA A 37 22.61 -7.07 -4.57
CA ALA A 37 21.65 -6.13 -5.18
C ALA A 37 20.78 -5.39 -4.16
N ASP A 38 20.39 -4.13 -4.45
CA ASP A 38 19.79 -3.20 -3.48
C ASP A 38 18.56 -3.82 -2.79
N PRO A 39 18.71 -4.40 -1.59
CA PRO A 39 17.70 -5.28 -1.00
C PRO A 39 16.46 -4.51 -0.54
N SER A 40 16.58 -3.20 -0.39
CA SER A 40 15.53 -2.25 -0.08
C SER A 40 14.48 -2.16 -1.20
N GLU A 41 14.90 -2.06 -2.47
CA GLU A 41 13.98 -1.72 -3.57
C GLU A 41 12.89 -2.77 -3.81
N GLN A 42 13.25 -4.06 -3.71
CA GLN A 42 12.28 -5.15 -3.85
C GLN A 42 11.26 -5.18 -2.70
N ALA A 43 11.71 -4.94 -1.48
CA ALA A 43 10.81 -4.88 -0.33
C ALA A 43 9.85 -3.69 -0.44
N VAL A 44 10.36 -2.53 -0.84
CA VAL A 44 9.58 -1.31 -1.07
C VAL A 44 8.54 -1.48 -2.16
N SER A 45 8.90 -2.10 -3.28
CA SER A 45 7.93 -2.42 -4.35
C SER A 45 6.78 -3.28 -3.84
N LEU A 46 7.06 -4.30 -3.02
CA LEU A 46 6.03 -5.15 -2.42
C LEU A 46 5.13 -4.37 -1.44
N PHE A 47 5.70 -3.50 -0.61
CA PHE A 47 4.89 -2.66 0.28
C PHE A 47 3.99 -1.70 -0.51
N MET A 48 4.45 -1.15 -1.63
CA MET A 48 3.61 -0.33 -2.52
C MET A 48 2.46 -1.12 -3.15
N GLU A 49 2.69 -2.35 -3.61
CA GLU A 49 1.62 -3.21 -4.13
C GLU A 49 0.58 -3.55 -3.05
N VAL A 50 1.05 -3.82 -1.83
CA VAL A 50 0.18 -4.05 -0.67
C VAL A 50 -0.64 -2.78 -0.39
N LEU A 51 0.00 -1.61 -0.28
CA LEU A 51 -0.68 -0.33 -0.06
C LEU A 51 -1.75 -0.05 -1.12
N ASN A 52 -1.43 -0.20 -2.40
CA ASN A 52 -2.39 0.00 -3.50
C ASN A 52 -3.57 -0.97 -3.41
N SER A 53 -3.34 -2.21 -2.97
CA SER A 53 -4.41 -3.19 -2.73
C SER A 53 -5.31 -2.78 -1.56
N TYR A 54 -4.75 -2.25 -0.46
CA TYR A 54 -5.55 -1.70 0.64
C TYR A 54 -6.36 -0.47 0.18
N LEU A 55 -5.76 0.44 -0.59
CA LEU A 55 -6.46 1.62 -1.13
C LEU A 55 -7.63 1.25 -2.04
N PHE A 56 -7.49 0.20 -2.85
CA PHE A 56 -8.58 -0.32 -3.68
C PHE A 56 -9.79 -0.74 -2.83
N PHE A 57 -9.57 -1.61 -1.82
CA PHE A 57 -10.68 -2.08 -0.98
C PHE A 57 -11.24 -0.99 -0.06
N TYR A 58 -10.41 -0.01 0.31
CA TYR A 58 -10.88 1.18 1.01
C TYR A 58 -11.85 1.99 0.14
N ALA A 59 -11.49 2.25 -1.13
CA ALA A 59 -12.36 2.95 -2.08
C ALA A 59 -13.64 2.17 -2.43
N ASP A 60 -13.61 0.83 -2.40
CA ASP A 60 -14.78 -0.05 -2.57
C ASP A 60 -15.71 -0.08 -1.33
N GLY A 61 -15.34 0.62 -0.25
CA GLY A 61 -16.14 0.73 0.97
C GLY A 61 -16.03 -0.49 1.90
N CYS A 62 -14.91 -1.21 1.87
CA CYS A 62 -14.65 -2.34 2.77
C CYS A 62 -14.37 -1.83 4.21
N PRO A 63 -15.30 -1.98 5.18
CA PRO A 63 -15.19 -1.35 6.50
C PRO A 63 -14.07 -1.94 7.36
N GLU A 64 -13.61 -3.14 7.06
CA GLU A 64 -12.45 -3.76 7.70
C GLU A 64 -11.13 -3.05 7.35
N ILE A 65 -11.11 -2.25 6.28
CA ILE A 65 -9.97 -1.42 5.90
C ILE A 65 -10.13 -0.04 6.53
N THR A 66 -9.29 0.24 7.52
CA THR A 66 -9.38 1.48 8.31
C THR A 66 -8.36 2.53 7.83
N PRO A 67 -8.65 3.83 7.99
CA PRO A 67 -7.70 4.90 7.67
C PRO A 67 -6.37 4.74 8.42
N LYS A 68 -6.43 4.25 9.67
CA LYS A 68 -5.24 4.01 10.49
C LYS A 68 -4.27 3.02 9.83
N VAL A 69 -4.77 1.87 9.38
CA VAL A 69 -3.93 0.85 8.72
C VAL A 69 -3.33 1.38 7.42
N LEU A 70 -4.08 2.20 6.68
CA LEU A 70 -3.56 2.86 5.49
C LEU A 70 -2.47 3.87 5.82
N GLN A 71 -2.67 4.71 6.84
CA GLN A 71 -1.65 5.66 7.29
C GLN A 71 -0.38 4.94 7.74
N ASP A 72 -0.50 3.89 8.55
CA ASP A 72 0.64 3.09 9.00
C ASP A 72 1.43 2.51 7.79
N LEU A 73 0.74 2.11 6.71
CA LEU A 73 1.39 1.63 5.48
C LEU A 73 2.02 2.74 4.64
N ILE A 74 1.39 3.91 4.55
CA ILE A 74 1.94 5.10 3.86
C ILE A 74 3.23 5.54 4.55
N ASP A 75 3.21 5.62 5.88
CA ASP A 75 4.36 6.01 6.69
C ASP A 75 5.50 4.98 6.55
N LEU A 76 5.16 3.68 6.56
CA LEU A 76 6.13 2.61 6.30
C LEU A 76 6.80 2.77 4.93
N VAL A 77 6.02 2.92 3.86
CA VAL A 77 6.58 3.09 2.51
C VAL A 77 7.41 4.36 2.40
N SER A 78 6.97 5.48 3.00
CA SER A 78 7.74 6.73 3.04
C SER A 78 9.11 6.54 3.70
N ASN A 79 9.15 5.92 4.88
CA ASN A 79 10.39 5.69 5.60
C ASN A 79 11.37 4.80 4.82
N GLU A 80 10.86 3.77 4.13
CA GLU A 80 11.71 2.91 3.31
C GLU A 80 12.21 3.61 2.04
N MET A 81 11.39 4.46 1.41
CA MET A 81 11.81 5.31 0.29
C MET A 81 12.92 6.27 0.71
N ASP A 82 12.76 6.95 1.85
CA ASP A 82 13.74 7.91 2.38
C ASP A 82 15.05 7.22 2.81
N SER A 83 14.93 6.03 3.43
CA SER A 83 16.09 5.22 3.82
C SER A 83 16.91 4.74 2.61
N ASN A 84 16.29 4.67 1.43
CA ASN A 84 16.93 4.27 0.19
C ASN A 84 17.65 5.42 -0.54
N GLU A 85 17.46 6.69 -0.16
CA GLU A 85 18.06 7.86 -0.85
C GLU A 85 19.60 7.94 -0.72
N GLY A 86 20.24 7.12 0.13
CA GLY A 86 21.70 7.02 0.25
C GLY A 86 22.40 6.30 -0.91
N GLY A 87 21.65 5.65 -1.80
CA GLY A 87 22.07 5.12 -3.10
C GLY A 87 21.00 5.51 -4.14
N SER A 88 21.32 5.59 -5.43
CA SER A 88 20.38 6.14 -6.42
C SER A 88 19.05 5.36 -6.45
N ALA A 89 18.01 5.88 -5.79
CA ALA A 89 16.69 5.27 -5.82
C ALA A 89 16.26 5.09 -7.27
N ASP A 90 15.90 3.86 -7.66
CA ASP A 90 15.39 3.55 -8.99
C ASP A 90 14.31 4.58 -9.39
N PRO A 91 14.49 5.34 -10.49
CA PRO A 91 13.51 6.30 -10.97
C PRO A 91 12.12 5.70 -11.19
N ALA A 92 12.03 4.41 -11.52
CA ALA A 92 10.75 3.72 -11.67
C ALA A 92 10.05 3.53 -10.31
N LEU A 93 10.80 3.20 -9.25
CA LEU A 93 10.29 3.07 -7.90
C LEU A 93 9.79 4.42 -7.36
N ALA A 94 10.57 5.49 -7.56
CA ALA A 94 10.18 6.85 -7.20
C ALA A 94 8.93 7.31 -7.97
N ALA A 95 8.84 7.01 -9.26
CA ALA A 95 7.66 7.32 -10.06
C ALA A 95 6.43 6.54 -9.59
N TYR A 96 6.59 5.26 -9.22
CA TYR A 96 5.49 4.44 -8.71
C TYR A 96 4.95 5.00 -7.38
N TYR A 97 5.84 5.37 -6.47
CA TYR A 97 5.41 5.98 -5.20
C TYR A 97 4.72 7.33 -5.42
N SER A 98 5.31 8.20 -6.25
CA SER A 98 4.73 9.49 -6.63
C SER A 98 3.34 9.35 -7.25
N ASN A 99 3.13 8.35 -8.11
CA ASN A 99 1.83 8.08 -8.72
C ASN A 99 0.80 7.58 -7.71
N THR A 100 1.21 6.78 -6.72
CA THR A 100 0.35 6.35 -5.62
C THR A 100 -0.09 7.54 -4.77
N LEU A 101 0.81 8.46 -4.42
CA LEU A 101 0.46 9.69 -3.70
C LEU A 101 -0.46 10.61 -4.51
N LYS A 102 -0.18 10.79 -5.82
CA LYS A 102 -1.06 11.54 -6.71
C LYS A 102 -2.46 10.93 -6.78
N HIS A 103 -2.57 9.59 -6.79
CA HIS A 103 -3.86 8.93 -6.73
C HIS A 103 -4.60 9.28 -5.44
N ILE A 104 -3.94 9.20 -4.28
CA ILE A 104 -4.56 9.56 -3.00
C ILE A 104 -5.03 11.03 -3.02
N LYS A 105 -4.19 11.98 -3.45
CA LYS A 105 -4.57 13.41 -3.57
C LYS A 105 -5.76 13.61 -4.49
N TYR A 106 -5.72 12.97 -5.66
CA TYR A 106 -6.84 13.02 -6.61
C TYR A 106 -8.14 12.49 -6.01
N GLN A 107 -8.09 11.45 -5.18
CA GLN A 107 -9.27 10.94 -4.49
C GLN A 107 -9.75 11.90 -3.39
N GLN A 108 -8.85 12.57 -2.67
CA GLN A 108 -9.18 13.61 -1.68
C GLN A 108 -9.88 14.81 -2.30
N ASP A 109 -9.51 15.18 -3.52
CA ASP A 109 -10.09 16.33 -4.24
C ASP A 109 -11.51 16.06 -4.79
N LYS A 110 -11.97 14.80 -4.77
CA LYS A 110 -13.33 14.47 -5.19
C LYS A 110 -14.36 14.96 -4.17
N ASP A 111 -15.53 15.33 -4.67
CA ASP A 111 -16.72 15.53 -3.83
C ASP A 111 -17.38 14.20 -3.46
N GLY A 112 -18.19 14.22 -2.41
CA GLY A 112 -18.97 13.07 -1.94
C GLY A 112 -18.20 12.11 -1.01
N ASP A 113 -18.76 10.91 -0.86
CA ASP A 113 -18.32 9.95 0.18
C ASP A 113 -16.86 9.50 -0.02
N ILE A 114 -16.43 9.28 -1.26
CA ILE A 114 -15.05 8.87 -1.57
C ILE A 114 -14.05 9.94 -1.15
N GLY A 115 -14.33 11.22 -1.44
CA GLY A 115 -13.46 12.31 -1.02
C GLY A 115 -13.40 12.48 0.49
N ALA A 116 -14.55 12.40 1.16
CA ALA A 116 -14.62 12.43 2.63
C ALA A 116 -13.87 11.24 3.27
N LEU A 117 -13.89 10.09 2.62
CA LEU A 117 -13.16 8.91 3.03
C LEU A 117 -11.64 9.15 2.93
N PHE A 118 -11.13 9.53 1.76
CA PHE A 118 -9.70 9.73 1.53
C PHE A 118 -9.09 10.95 2.26
N LYS A 119 -9.90 11.94 2.63
CA LYS A 119 -9.47 13.08 3.49
C LYS A 119 -9.06 12.66 4.90
N GLN A 120 -9.33 11.42 5.32
CA GLN A 120 -8.85 10.86 6.58
C GLN A 120 -7.39 10.41 6.52
N LEU A 121 -6.79 10.36 5.32
CA LEU A 121 -5.38 10.03 5.11
C LEU A 121 -4.57 11.34 5.04
N SER A 122 -3.41 11.37 5.69
CA SER A 122 -2.49 12.51 5.68
C SER A 122 -1.28 12.17 4.81
N ILE A 123 -1.08 12.92 3.73
CA ILE A 123 0.00 12.74 2.73
C ILE A 123 0.57 14.06 2.23
#